data_AF-A0AAV8TEP5-F1
#
_entry.id   AF-A0AAV8TEP5-F1
#
_cell.length_a   1.000
_cell.length_b   1.000
_cell.length_c   1.000
_cell.angle_alpha   90.00
_cell.angle_beta   90.00
_cell.angle_gamma   90.00
#
_symmetry.space_group_name_H-M   'P 1'
#
loop_
_entity.id
_entity.type
_entity.pdbx_description
1 polymer ?
#
loop_
_entity_poly.entity_id
_entity_poly.type
_entity_poly.pdbx_seq_one_letter_code
_entity_poly.pdbx_strand_id
1 'polypeptide(L)'
;MFLIIFQGILGFNEQHGMSEPPFRPREKLLEKQKYFQSVHRHTYLKGPYDKITSVAIPVALAATSLYLIGRGLYNLSHLMALVRRNEEAS
;
A
#
# COMPACT_ATOMS: atom_id res chain seq x y z
N MET A 1 -14.15 19.09 33.54
CA MET A 1 -14.09 18.36 34.82
C MET A 1 -15.45 18.29 35.52
N PHE A 2 -16.16 19.42 35.67
CA PHE A 2 -17.50 19.46 36.30
C PHE A 2 -18.58 18.63 35.58
N LEU A 3 -18.49 18.50 34.25
CA LEU A 3 -19.44 17.74 33.43
C LEU A 3 -19.31 16.21 33.56
N ILE A 4 -18.13 15.72 33.97
CA ILE A 4 -17.86 14.27 34.16
C ILE A 4 -18.44 13.80 35.50
N ILE A 5 -18.37 14.65 36.53
CA ILE A 5 -18.89 14.34 37.87
C ILE A 5 -20.44 14.27 37.84
N PHE A 6 -21.09 15.11 37.05
CA PHE A 6 -22.56 15.12 36.94
C PHE A 6 -23.11 13.85 36.25
N GLN A 7 -22.37 13.26 35.30
CA GLN A 7 -22.71 11.99 34.66
C GLN A 7 -22.62 10.78 35.60
N GLY A 8 -21.81 10.86 36.68
CA GLY A 8 -21.68 9.76 37.64
C GLY A 8 -22.85 9.62 38.63
N ILE A 9 -23.65 10.66 38.84
CA ILE A 9 -24.73 10.69 39.86
C ILE A 9 -26.07 10.20 39.29
N LEU A 10 -26.29 10.33 37.98
CA LEU A 10 -27.57 9.99 37.32
C LEU A 10 -27.60 8.61 36.66
N GLY A 11 -26.88 7.64 37.21
CA GLY A 11 -27.13 6.20 36.99
C GLY A 11 -27.53 5.81 35.56
N PHE A 12 -26.80 6.29 34.54
CA PHE A 12 -27.01 5.88 33.15
C PHE A 12 -26.41 4.47 33.00
N ASN A 13 -27.19 3.49 33.47
CA ASN A 13 -26.87 2.08 33.41
C ASN A 13 -27.31 1.58 32.04
N GLU A 14 -26.51 1.89 31.02
CA GLU A 14 -26.73 1.39 29.67
C GLU A 14 -25.82 0.19 29.43
N GLN A 15 -26.32 -0.98 29.79
CA GLN A 15 -25.76 -2.23 29.33
C GLN A 15 -26.93 -3.11 28.92
N HIS A 16 -27.09 -3.36 27.62
CA HIS A 16 -27.36 -4.68 27.04
C HIS A 16 -27.36 -4.60 25.51
N GLY A 17 -26.20 -4.22 24.95
CA GLY A 17 -25.77 -4.81 23.69
C GLY A 17 -24.77 -5.91 24.05
N MET A 18 -25.20 -7.16 24.18
CA MET A 18 -24.24 -8.26 24.00
C MET A 18 -23.81 -8.23 22.54
N SER A 19 -22.79 -7.42 22.24
CA SER A 19 -22.13 -7.42 20.95
C SER A 19 -21.49 -8.80 20.80
N GLU A 20 -21.94 -9.56 19.81
CA GLU A 20 -21.33 -10.82 19.43
C GLU A 20 -19.80 -10.67 19.41
N PRO A 21 -19.03 -11.58 20.06
CA PRO A 21 -17.59 -11.49 20.03
C PRO A 21 -17.13 -11.55 18.56
N PRO A 22 -16.13 -10.75 18.16
CA PRO A 22 -15.68 -10.73 16.78
C PRO A 22 -15.27 -12.14 16.33
N PHE A 23 -15.47 -12.44 15.05
CA PHE A 23 -15.14 -13.75 14.43
C PHE A 23 -13.69 -14.23 14.68
N ARG A 24 -12.79 -13.32 15.07
CA ARG A 24 -11.40 -13.60 15.39
C ARG A 24 -11.08 -13.02 16.79
N PRO A 25 -10.42 -13.81 17.66
CA PRO A 25 -9.95 -13.32 18.95
C PRO A 25 -9.01 -12.11 18.79
N ARG A 26 -9.14 -11.12 19.68
CA ARG A 26 -8.42 -9.83 19.58
C ARG A 26 -6.93 -9.98 19.91
N GLU A 27 -6.53 -11.06 20.56
CA GLU A 27 -5.15 -11.38 20.96
C GLU A 27 -4.23 -11.41 19.74
N LYS A 28 -4.70 -11.99 18.63
CA LYS A 28 -3.95 -12.03 17.36
C LYS A 28 -3.71 -10.64 16.79
N LEU A 29 -4.67 -9.73 16.93
CA LEU A 29 -4.51 -8.35 16.47
C LEU A 29 -3.54 -7.58 17.37
N LEU A 30 -3.64 -7.75 18.68
CA LEU A 30 -2.71 -7.13 19.65
C LEU A 30 -1.27 -7.60 19.42
N GLU A 31 -1.05 -8.87 19.10
CA GLU A 31 0.26 -9.41 18.76
C GLU A 31 0.85 -8.73 17.51
N LYS A 32 0.05 -8.60 16.43
CA LYS A 32 0.47 -7.90 15.21
C LYS A 32 0.70 -6.41 15.46
N GLN A 33 -0.13 -5.76 16.28
CA GLN A 33 0.05 -4.37 16.66
C GLN A 33 1.37 -4.16 17.41
N LYS A 34 1.67 -4.99 18.41
CA LYS A 34 2.96 -4.96 19.12
C LYS A 34 4.14 -5.14 18.16
N TYR A 35 4.06 -6.13 17.27
CA TYR A 35 5.09 -6.37 16.26
C TYR A 35 5.32 -5.14 15.36
N PHE A 36 4.28 -4.63 14.69
CA PHE A 36 4.41 -3.51 13.75
C PHE A 36 4.69 -2.15 14.39
N GLN A 37 4.38 -1.99 15.69
CA GLN A 37 4.73 -0.81 16.47
C GLN A 37 6.18 -0.86 16.97
N SER A 38 6.73 -2.05 17.23
CA SER A 38 8.14 -2.22 17.65
C SER A 38 9.16 -1.99 16.52
N VAL A 39 8.72 -2.12 15.26
CA VAL A 39 9.60 -1.97 14.08
C VAL A 39 9.72 -0.50 13.68
N HIS A 40 10.94 0.03 13.76
CA HIS A 40 11.30 1.40 13.38
C HIS A 40 11.63 1.49 11.88
N ARG A 41 10.63 1.26 11.02
CA ARG A 41 10.71 1.41 9.56
C ARG A 41 9.50 2.16 9.02
N HIS A 42 9.62 2.71 7.81
CA HIS A 42 8.49 3.27 7.08
C HIS A 42 7.40 2.21 6.84
N THR A 43 6.14 2.65 6.78
CA THR A 43 4.95 1.79 6.75
C THR A 43 5.02 0.68 5.70
N TYR A 44 5.56 0.96 4.52
CA TYR A 44 5.66 0.02 3.40
C TYR A 44 6.84 -0.97 3.49
N LEU A 45 7.59 -0.98 4.60
CA LEU A 45 8.75 -1.86 4.85
C LEU A 45 8.71 -2.52 6.23
N LYS A 46 7.56 -2.50 6.91
CA LYS A 46 7.46 -2.99 8.29
C LYS A 46 7.43 -4.52 8.34
N GLY A 47 6.73 -5.16 7.43
CA GLY A 47 6.65 -6.62 7.32
C GLY A 47 7.75 -7.22 6.44
N PRO A 48 8.11 -8.50 6.66
CA PRO A 48 8.99 -9.23 5.76
C PRO A 48 8.36 -9.41 4.37
N TYR A 49 7.05 -9.61 4.32
CA TYR A 49 6.28 -9.68 3.07
C TYR A 49 6.27 -8.34 2.33
N ASP A 50 6.24 -7.23 3.06
CA ASP A 50 6.23 -5.89 2.45
C ASP A 50 7.48 -5.65 1.61
N LYS A 51 8.64 -6.19 1.98
CA LYS A 51 9.85 -6.07 1.15
C LYS A 51 9.68 -6.69 -0.24
N ILE A 52 8.97 -7.82 -0.33
CA ILE A 52 8.73 -8.49 -1.61
C ILE A 52 7.71 -7.69 -2.43
N THR A 53 6.61 -7.28 -1.79
CA THR A 53 5.48 -6.62 -2.46
C THR A 53 5.73 -5.16 -2.79
N SER A 54 6.51 -4.43 -1.99
CA SER A 54 6.74 -2.99 -2.16
C SER A 54 8.08 -2.66 -2.83
N VAL A 55 9.04 -3.59 -2.87
CA VAL A 55 10.36 -3.36 -3.49
C VAL A 55 10.58 -4.29 -4.67
N ALA A 56 10.61 -5.61 -4.45
CA ALA A 56 11.05 -6.54 -5.49
C ALA A 56 10.11 -6.55 -6.71
N ILE A 57 8.80 -6.73 -6.48
CA ILE A 57 7.81 -6.78 -7.56
C ILE A 57 7.73 -5.44 -8.29
N PRO A 58 7.57 -4.28 -7.62
CA PRO A 58 7.46 -3.00 -8.31
C PRO A 58 8.73 -2.62 -9.06
N VAL A 59 9.92 -2.90 -8.53
CA VAL A 59 11.19 -2.59 -9.22
C VAL A 59 11.36 -3.44 -10.46
N ALA A 60 11.12 -4.76 -10.37
CA ALA A 60 11.21 -5.64 -11.53
C ALA A 60 10.19 -5.24 -12.61
N LEU A 61 8.97 -4.91 -12.21
CA LEU A 61 7.93 -4.45 -13.13
C LEU A 61 8.28 -3.10 -13.77
N ALA A 62 8.77 -2.14 -12.98
CA ALA A 62 9.16 -0.83 -13.48
C ALA A 62 10.33 -0.94 -14.47
N ALA A 63 11.36 -1.72 -14.12
CA ALA A 63 12.52 -1.93 -15.00
C ALA A 63 12.13 -2.57 -16.33
N THR A 64 11.32 -3.64 -16.28
CA THR A 64 10.85 -4.32 -17.51
C THR A 64 9.95 -3.42 -18.34
N SER A 65 9.03 -2.69 -17.71
CA SER A 65 8.15 -1.74 -18.41
C SER A 65 8.95 -0.62 -19.08
N LEU A 66 9.90 0.00 -18.37
CA LEU A 66 10.75 1.05 -18.92
C LEU A 66 11.59 0.54 -20.10
N TYR A 67 12.15 -0.67 -19.99
CA TYR A 67 12.89 -1.29 -21.08
C TYR A 67 12.02 -1.48 -22.34
N LEU A 68 10.80 -2.00 -22.17
CA LEU A 68 9.87 -2.22 -23.28
C LEU A 68 9.42 -0.90 -23.92
N ILE A 69 9.13 0.11 -23.10
CA ILE A 69 8.80 1.46 -23.57
C ILE A 69 9.97 2.04 -24.38
N GLY A 70 11.20 1.96 -23.85
CA GLY A 70 12.40 2.45 -24.54
C GLY A 70 12.61 1.78 -25.89
N ARG A 71 12.44 0.45 -25.97
CA ARG A 71 12.50 -0.26 -27.25
C ARG A 71 11.39 0.14 -28.21
N GLY A 72 10.16 0.30 -27.70
CA GLY A 72 9.03 0.76 -28.51
C GLY A 72 9.28 2.13 -29.13
N LEU A 73 9.76 3.08 -28.32
CA LEU A 73 10.12 4.42 -28.77
C LEU A 73 11.29 4.42 -29.75
N TYR A 74 12.34 3.62 -29.50
CA TYR A 74 13.45 3.47 -30.44
C TYR A 74 12.97 2.96 -31.80
N ASN A 75 12.20 1.87 -31.81
CA ASN A 75 11.66 1.30 -33.04
C ASN A 75 10.81 2.32 -33.80
N LEU A 76 9.94 3.07 -33.11
CA LEU A 76 9.14 4.12 -33.72
C LEU A 76 10.00 5.24 -34.32
N SER A 77 10.97 5.75 -33.56
CA SER A 77 11.86 6.83 -34.00
C SER A 77 12.70 6.43 -35.22
N HIS A 78 13.18 5.18 -35.24
CA HIS A 78 13.94 4.62 -36.33
C HIS A 78 13.08 4.46 -37.59
N LEU A 79 11.87 3.89 -37.46
CA LEU A 79 10.94 3.74 -38.58
C LEU A 79 10.58 5.10 -39.21
N MET A 80 10.32 6.12 -38.40
CA MET A 80 10.01 7.46 -38.90
C MET A 80 11.19 8.07 -39.69
N ALA A 81 12.41 7.90 -39.19
CA ALA A 81 13.60 8.38 -39.88
C ALA A 81 13.84 7.66 -41.22
N LEU A 82 13.60 6.34 -41.26
CA LEU A 82 13.67 5.56 -42.49
C LEU A 82 12.64 6.01 -43.53
N VAL A 83 11.40 6.25 -43.11
CA VAL A 83 10.33 6.76 -44.00
C VAL A 83 10.74 8.10 -44.60
N ARG A 84 11.19 9.05 -43.78
CA ARG A 84 11.65 10.36 -44.26
C ARG A 84 12.81 10.23 -45.26
N ARG A 85 13.77 9.34 -45.00
CA ARG A 85 14.90 9.09 -45.90
C ARG A 85 14.47 8.53 -47.25
N ASN A 86 13.39 7.75 -47.29
CA ASN A 86 12.84 7.23 -48.54
C ASN A 86 12.04 8.29 -49.31
N GLU A 87 11.35 9.20 -48.61
CA GLU A 87 10.69 10.35 -49.24
C GLU A 87 11.69 11.32 -49.88
N GLU A 88 12.82 11.59 -49.23
CA GLU A 88 13.88 12.45 -49.79
C GLU A 88 14.64 11.82 -50.97
N ALA A 89 14.47 10.51 -51.20
CA ALA A 89 15.15 9.76 -52.26
C ALA A 89 14.29 9.55 -53.53
N SER A 90 13.05 10.04 -53.55
CA SER A 90 12.09 9.97 -54.68
C SER A 90 11.90 11.33 -55.34
#